data_AF-A0A4R3PUS8-F1
#
_entry.id   AF-A0A4R3PUS8-F1
#
_cell.length_a   1.000
_cell.length_b   1.000
_cell.length_c   1.000
_cell.angle_alpha   90.00
_cell.angle_beta   90.00
_cell.angle_gamma   90.00
#
_symmetry.space_group_name_H-M   'P 1'
#
loop_
_entity.id
_entity.type
_entity.pdbx_description
1 polymer ?
#
loop_
_entity_poly.entity_id
_entity_poly.type
_entity_poly.pdbx_seq_one_letter_code
_entity_poly.pdbx_strand_id
1 'polypeptide(L)'
;MPSLCGKLRENGSLNAGLRGGGCRLLLQIIILSNCISRIYSLGEPVILMRLLQARLFFLLVIGVGSLADATFSGSDLVPLRKQDMKDISAAAKAISDMFLDPTTYDAKALSSAAQTISAKSGQTIIEHFSFEIPAAGSDAKANILEDRDRFARLADDLKAYADALGAAAQKNPGEMTNDMRMKPGKPMSGGPFGTDVSAAMLGSIPAEHVFHLMLQTCKACHARFREKHQ
;
A
#
# COMPACT_ATOMS: atom_id res chain seq x y z
N MET A 1 -31.85 -31.18 46.69
CA MET A 1 -33.22 -30.91 47.22
C MET A 1 -33.08 -29.89 48.35
N PRO A 2 -33.99 -28.93 48.59
CA PRO A 2 -34.80 -28.03 47.72
C PRO A 2 -34.41 -26.52 47.96
N SER A 3 -34.55 -25.58 47.01
CA SER A 3 -35.71 -24.73 46.63
C SER A 3 -36.05 -23.50 47.51
N LEU A 4 -36.41 -22.41 46.82
CA LEU A 4 -37.26 -21.25 47.20
C LEU A 4 -36.67 -20.08 48.00
N CYS A 5 -36.50 -18.93 47.33
CA CYS A 5 -37.29 -17.68 47.50
C CYS A 5 -36.69 -16.61 46.53
N GLY A 6 -37.37 -15.97 45.58
CA GLY A 6 -38.80 -15.72 45.43
C GLY A 6 -39.15 -14.30 45.85
N LYS A 7 -39.22 -13.40 44.85
CA LYS A 7 -39.98 -12.12 44.81
C LYS A 7 -39.54 -10.96 45.72
N LEU A 8 -39.35 -9.80 45.09
CA LEU A 8 -40.15 -8.56 45.19
C LEU A 8 -39.53 -7.59 44.17
N ARG A 9 -40.15 -7.32 43.00
CA ARG A 9 -41.34 -6.50 42.77
C ARG A 9 -41.20 -5.09 43.37
N GLU A 10 -41.06 -4.12 42.45
CA GLU A 10 -41.83 -2.87 42.33
C GLU A 10 -41.08 -1.53 42.27
N ASN A 11 -41.42 -0.82 41.19
CA ASN A 11 -41.70 0.62 41.07
C ASN A 11 -40.54 1.62 41.00
N GLY A 12 -40.65 2.51 40.01
CA GLY A 12 -40.26 3.90 40.20
C GLY A 12 -39.56 4.56 39.01
N SER A 13 -40.32 4.86 37.96
CA SER A 13 -40.00 5.96 37.05
C SER A 13 -39.84 7.25 37.84
N LEU A 14 -38.71 7.95 37.68
CA LEU A 14 -38.55 9.36 37.99
C LEU A 14 -37.53 9.98 37.04
N ASN A 15 -38.05 10.56 35.95
CA ASN A 15 -37.37 11.63 35.23
C ASN A 15 -37.25 12.84 36.16
N ALA A 16 -36.01 13.29 36.41
CA ALA A 16 -35.72 14.65 36.82
C ALA A 16 -34.26 14.96 36.46
N GLY A 17 -34.06 15.82 35.47
CA GLY A 17 -32.75 16.40 35.23
C GLY A 17 -32.34 17.30 36.39
N LEU A 18 -31.03 17.38 36.65
CA LEU A 18 -30.36 18.57 37.18
C LEU A 18 -28.84 18.38 37.13
N ARG A 19 -28.21 19.45 36.64
CA ARG A 19 -26.80 19.84 36.73
C ARG A 19 -26.11 19.40 38.02
N GLY A 20 -24.83 19.04 37.95
CA GLY A 20 -23.99 18.97 39.15
C GLY A 20 -22.72 18.12 39.06
N GLY A 21 -21.86 18.35 38.07
CA GLY A 21 -20.50 17.82 38.06
C GLY A 21 -19.65 18.52 39.12
N GLY A 22 -19.71 18.03 40.36
CA GLY A 22 -18.95 18.61 41.47
C GLY A 22 -19.00 17.84 42.78
N CYS A 23 -19.90 16.87 42.94
CA CYS A 23 -20.07 16.12 44.20
C CYS A 23 -19.70 14.62 44.10
N ARG A 24 -19.10 14.16 42.99
CA ARG A 24 -18.62 12.76 42.84
C ARG A 24 -17.14 12.56 43.14
N LEU A 25 -16.36 13.63 43.25
CA LEU A 25 -14.90 13.52 43.45
C LEU A 25 -14.51 13.34 44.92
N LEU A 26 -15.26 13.91 45.86
CA LEU A 26 -14.97 13.75 47.30
C LEU A 26 -15.38 12.37 47.85
N LEU A 27 -16.38 11.69 47.25
CA LEU A 27 -16.82 10.38 47.74
C LEU A 27 -15.91 9.23 47.28
N GLN A 28 -15.18 9.36 46.16
CA GLN A 28 -14.22 8.34 45.72
C GLN A 28 -12.87 8.41 46.46
N ILE A 29 -12.44 9.60 46.90
CA ILE A 29 -11.16 9.76 47.63
C ILE A 29 -11.25 9.12 49.03
N ILE A 30 -12.41 9.19 49.70
CA ILE A 30 -12.60 8.59 51.03
C ILE A 30 -12.63 7.04 50.96
N ILE A 31 -13.15 6.48 49.85
CA ILE A 31 -13.14 5.01 49.61
C ILE A 31 -11.71 4.51 49.33
N LEU A 32 -10.87 5.28 48.61
CA LEU A 32 -9.47 4.91 48.40
C LEU A 32 -8.62 4.99 49.69
N SER A 33 -8.91 5.94 50.58
CA SER A 33 -8.12 6.11 51.82
C SER A 33 -8.41 5.01 52.86
N ASN A 34 -9.65 4.51 52.93
CA ASN A 34 -10.02 3.42 53.85
C ASN A 34 -9.55 2.03 53.39
N CYS A 35 -9.32 1.82 52.09
CA CYS A 35 -8.74 0.55 51.60
C CYS A 35 -7.24 0.42 51.91
N ILE A 36 -6.50 1.54 51.99
CA ILE A 36 -5.05 1.51 52.20
C ILE A 36 -4.70 1.18 53.66
N SER A 37 -5.52 1.60 54.63
CA SER A 37 -5.24 1.36 56.06
C SER A 37 -5.47 -0.10 56.51
N ARG A 38 -6.17 -0.92 55.71
CA ARG A 38 -6.44 -2.33 56.03
C ARG A 38 -5.42 -3.31 55.43
N ILE A 39 -4.41 -2.82 54.72
CA ILE A 39 -3.38 -3.64 54.04
C ILE A 39 -2.11 -3.82 54.92
N TYR A 40 -1.97 -3.09 56.02
CA TYR A 40 -0.78 -3.10 56.90
C TYR A 40 -0.86 -4.06 58.10
N SER A 41 -1.45 -5.24 57.96
CA SER A 41 -1.27 -6.26 59.00
C SER A 41 -1.27 -7.66 58.39
N LEU A 42 -0.20 -8.42 58.72
CA LEU A 42 0.07 -9.84 58.44
C LEU A 42 0.97 -10.14 57.20
N GLY A 43 2.29 -10.19 57.44
CA GLY A 43 3.17 -11.31 57.04
C GLY A 43 3.71 -11.40 55.60
N GLU A 44 4.82 -10.72 55.31
CA GLU A 44 6.17 -11.18 54.84
C GLU A 44 6.44 -12.40 53.88
N PRO A 45 5.54 -12.90 53.00
CA PRO A 45 6.08 -13.30 51.67
C PRO A 45 5.19 -12.99 50.45
N VAL A 46 4.09 -12.25 50.62
CA VAL A 46 3.18 -11.93 49.48
C VAL A 46 3.54 -10.60 48.79
N ILE A 47 4.37 -9.78 49.45
CA ILE A 47 4.77 -8.44 48.99
C ILE A 47 5.69 -8.53 47.75
N LEU A 48 6.60 -9.51 47.70
CA LEU A 48 7.57 -9.63 46.61
C LEU A 48 6.90 -9.98 45.27
N MET A 49 5.86 -10.82 45.28
CA MET A 49 5.14 -11.22 44.07
C MET A 49 4.19 -10.11 43.57
N ARG A 50 3.62 -9.32 44.48
CA ARG A 50 2.75 -8.17 44.11
C ARG A 50 3.53 -6.94 43.64
N LEU A 51 4.75 -6.72 44.13
CA LEU A 51 5.65 -5.67 43.61
C LEU A 51 6.14 -5.97 42.19
N LEU A 52 6.33 -7.25 41.84
CA LEU A 52 6.65 -7.66 40.46
C LEU A 52 5.47 -7.43 39.50
N GLN A 53 4.24 -7.75 39.92
CA GLN A 53 3.02 -7.50 39.14
C GLN A 53 2.70 -6.00 39.01
N ALA A 54 2.99 -5.20 40.04
CA ALA A 54 2.80 -3.74 39.98
C ALA A 54 3.77 -3.06 39.02
N ARG A 55 5.02 -3.53 38.90
CA ARG A 55 5.96 -3.06 37.87
C ARG A 55 5.54 -3.47 36.46
N LEU A 56 4.95 -4.65 36.29
CA LEU A 56 4.42 -5.12 35.00
C LEU A 56 3.19 -4.31 34.55
N PHE A 57 2.35 -3.86 35.51
CA PHE A 57 1.20 -3.00 35.21
C PHE A 57 1.56 -1.53 35.01
N PHE A 58 2.56 -0.99 35.72
CA PHE A 58 2.96 0.41 35.57
C PHE A 58 3.74 0.69 34.27
N LEU A 59 4.36 -0.34 33.69
CA LEU A 59 5.03 -0.25 32.37
C LEU A 59 4.06 -0.39 31.17
N LEU A 60 2.78 -0.73 31.39
CA LEU A 60 1.81 -0.92 30.30
C LEU A 60 1.01 0.36 29.96
N VAL A 61 1.09 1.42 30.77
CA VAL A 61 0.16 2.58 30.67
C VAL A 61 0.78 3.84 30.05
N ILE A 62 2.05 3.83 29.65
CA ILE A 62 2.69 4.97 28.98
C ILE A 62 3.11 4.56 27.58
N GLY A 63 2.17 4.57 26.64
CA GLY A 63 2.47 4.17 25.26
C GLY A 63 1.32 4.30 24.29
N VAL A 64 0.43 5.28 24.46
CA VAL A 64 -0.47 5.69 23.36
C VAL A 64 0.10 6.98 22.80
N GLY A 65 1.23 6.87 22.09
CA GLY A 65 1.66 7.93 21.19
C GLY A 65 0.65 7.99 20.05
N SER A 66 -0.09 9.08 19.94
CA SER A 66 -0.88 9.37 18.75
C SER A 66 0.04 9.28 17.54
N LEU A 67 -0.15 8.27 16.69
CA LEU A 67 0.35 8.31 15.33
C LEU A 67 -0.42 9.45 14.66
N ALA A 68 0.19 10.62 14.57
CA ALA A 68 -0.23 11.59 13.59
C ALA A 68 0.01 10.92 12.23
N ASP A 69 -1.06 10.47 11.58
CA ASP A 69 -1.01 10.17 10.15
C ASP A 69 -0.44 11.41 9.47
N ALA A 70 0.75 11.31 8.91
CA ALA A 70 1.29 12.34 8.05
C ALA A 70 0.39 12.37 6.80
N THR A 71 -0.67 13.19 6.84
CA THR A 71 -1.51 13.44 5.68
C THR A 71 -0.68 14.23 4.68
N PHE A 72 -0.10 13.52 3.74
CA PHE A 72 0.63 14.12 2.64
C PHE A 72 -0.37 14.72 1.65
N SER A 73 -0.17 15.97 1.24
CA SER A 73 -1.07 16.64 0.31
C SER A 73 -0.76 16.20 -1.12
N GLY A 74 -1.81 16.02 -1.93
CA GLY A 74 -1.90 16.50 -3.31
C GLY A 74 -0.61 16.88 -4.04
N SER A 75 -0.27 18.15 -3.77
CA SER A 75 0.86 18.89 -4.34
C SER A 75 2.21 18.23 -4.11
N ASP A 76 2.34 17.55 -2.99
CA ASP A 76 3.62 17.10 -2.48
C ASP A 76 4.08 15.84 -3.25
N LEU A 77 3.16 15.12 -3.89
CA LEU A 77 3.47 13.92 -4.70
C LEU A 77 3.78 14.27 -6.15
N VAL A 78 3.41 15.45 -6.65
CA VAL A 78 3.64 15.81 -8.06
C VAL A 78 5.13 15.72 -8.44
N PRO A 79 6.09 16.25 -7.64
CA PRO A 79 7.52 16.08 -7.94
C PRO A 79 7.94 14.61 -7.96
N LEU A 80 7.46 13.81 -7.00
CA LEU A 80 7.79 12.38 -6.89
C LEU A 80 7.29 11.60 -8.12
N ARG A 81 6.01 11.75 -8.49
CA ARG A 81 5.43 11.10 -9.67
C ARG A 81 6.18 11.46 -10.95
N LYS A 82 6.52 12.74 -11.12
CA LYS A 82 7.29 13.19 -12.28
C LYS A 82 8.69 12.58 -12.29
N GLN A 83 9.33 12.42 -11.14
CA GLN A 83 10.62 11.75 -11.04
C GLN A 83 10.49 10.26 -11.38
N ASP A 84 9.49 9.57 -10.84
CA ASP A 84 9.26 8.16 -11.16
C ASP A 84 9.00 7.94 -12.65
N MET A 85 8.23 8.82 -13.30
CA MET A 85 8.00 8.75 -14.75
C MET A 85 9.28 8.98 -15.56
N LYS A 86 10.20 9.83 -15.09
CA LYS A 86 11.51 10.00 -15.73
C LYS A 86 12.37 8.75 -15.59
N ASP A 87 12.39 8.15 -14.41
CA ASP A 87 13.16 6.92 -14.14
C ASP A 87 12.61 5.76 -14.98
N ILE A 88 11.28 5.61 -15.06
CA ILE A 88 10.62 4.63 -15.94
C ILE A 88 10.98 4.89 -17.41
N SER A 89 10.94 6.15 -17.86
CA SER A 89 11.29 6.47 -19.25
C SER A 89 12.75 6.15 -19.57
N ALA A 90 13.67 6.41 -18.65
CA ALA A 90 15.09 6.09 -18.82
C ALA A 90 15.31 4.57 -18.89
N ALA A 91 14.66 3.82 -18.01
CA ALA A 91 14.69 2.36 -18.02
C ALA A 91 14.10 1.77 -19.31
N ALA A 92 12.93 2.26 -19.75
CA ALA A 92 12.31 1.82 -21.00
C ALA A 92 13.19 2.11 -22.21
N LYS A 93 13.88 3.27 -22.22
CA LYS A 93 14.86 3.59 -23.26
C LYS A 93 16.04 2.60 -23.25
N ALA A 94 16.61 2.30 -22.10
CA ALA A 94 17.72 1.33 -22.01
C ALA A 94 17.31 -0.05 -22.57
N ILE A 95 16.10 -0.51 -22.25
CA ILE A 95 15.54 -1.76 -22.81
C ILE A 95 15.37 -1.66 -24.32
N SER A 96 14.83 -0.54 -24.82
CA SER A 96 14.68 -0.30 -26.25
C SER A 96 16.01 -0.35 -26.99
N ASP A 97 17.05 0.26 -26.43
CA ASP A 97 18.37 0.33 -27.05
C ASP A 97 18.99 -1.08 -27.16
N MET A 98 18.83 -1.94 -26.13
CA MET A 98 19.27 -3.34 -26.18
C MET A 98 18.54 -4.18 -27.23
N PHE A 99 17.25 -3.95 -27.45
CA PHE A 99 16.53 -4.61 -28.56
C PHE A 99 16.84 -3.99 -29.92
N LEU A 100 17.21 -2.71 -30.00
CA LEU A 100 17.59 -2.09 -31.26
C LEU A 100 18.97 -2.58 -31.74
N ASP A 101 19.93 -2.68 -30.82
CA ASP A 101 21.27 -3.20 -31.07
C ASP A 101 21.56 -4.40 -30.14
N PRO A 102 21.32 -5.63 -30.61
CA PRO A 102 21.56 -6.85 -29.82
C PRO A 102 23.00 -7.02 -29.33
N THR A 103 23.98 -6.35 -29.94
CA THR A 103 25.38 -6.41 -29.50
C THR A 103 25.62 -5.67 -28.18
N THR A 104 24.68 -4.80 -27.79
CA THR A 104 24.68 -4.06 -26.51
C THR A 104 23.92 -4.78 -25.40
N TYR A 105 23.35 -5.95 -25.69
CA TYR A 105 22.55 -6.71 -24.73
C TYR A 105 23.38 -7.11 -23.49
N ASP A 106 22.87 -6.75 -22.32
CA ASP A 106 23.36 -7.23 -21.05
C ASP A 106 22.17 -7.68 -20.19
N ALA A 107 22.15 -8.96 -19.81
CA ALA A 107 21.04 -9.55 -19.07
C ALA A 107 20.82 -8.86 -17.71
N LYS A 108 21.90 -8.41 -17.06
CA LYS A 108 21.84 -7.70 -15.77
C LYS A 108 21.26 -6.30 -15.95
N ALA A 109 21.62 -5.59 -17.02
CA ALA A 109 21.09 -4.29 -17.37
C ALA A 109 19.60 -4.38 -17.74
N LEU A 110 19.20 -5.39 -18.54
CA LEU A 110 17.79 -5.66 -18.83
C LEU A 110 17.01 -5.93 -17.53
N SER A 111 17.52 -6.80 -16.66
CA SER A 111 16.88 -7.09 -15.38
C SER A 111 16.77 -5.86 -14.47
N SER A 112 17.81 -5.03 -14.42
CA SER A 112 17.84 -3.80 -13.60
C SER A 112 16.86 -2.74 -14.12
N ALA A 113 16.81 -2.54 -15.43
CA ALA A 113 15.87 -1.63 -16.07
C ALA A 113 14.42 -2.11 -15.86
N ALA A 114 14.16 -3.41 -16.05
CA ALA A 114 12.87 -4.02 -15.78
C ALA A 114 12.43 -3.85 -14.31
N GLN A 115 13.34 -4.07 -13.36
CA GLN A 115 13.07 -3.87 -11.93
C GLN A 115 12.74 -2.41 -11.60
N THR A 116 13.44 -1.46 -12.22
CA THR A 116 13.16 -0.02 -12.07
C THR A 116 11.73 0.30 -12.48
N ILE A 117 11.26 -0.25 -13.60
CA ILE A 117 9.89 -0.05 -14.08
C ILE A 117 8.90 -0.72 -13.11
N SER A 118 9.13 -1.98 -12.75
CA SER A 118 8.25 -2.76 -11.87
C SER A 118 8.07 -2.13 -10.48
N ALA A 119 9.13 -1.58 -9.89
CA ALA A 119 9.10 -0.95 -8.57
C ALA A 119 8.24 0.34 -8.53
N LYS A 120 8.15 1.03 -9.67
CA LYS A 120 7.45 2.32 -9.83
C LYS A 120 6.09 2.19 -10.52
N SER A 121 5.62 0.95 -10.71
CA SER A 121 4.36 0.61 -11.38
C SER A 121 3.40 -0.12 -10.43
N GLY A 122 2.23 -0.55 -10.92
CA GLY A 122 1.21 -1.22 -10.12
C GLY A 122 0.79 -0.39 -8.91
N GLN A 123 0.74 -1.01 -7.74
CA GLN A 123 0.30 -0.38 -6.50
C GLN A 123 1.05 0.92 -6.16
N THR A 124 2.37 1.01 -6.42
CA THR A 124 3.17 2.21 -6.12
C THR A 124 2.57 3.45 -6.79
N ILE A 125 2.30 3.38 -8.10
CA ILE A 125 1.72 4.54 -8.80
C ILE A 125 0.22 4.71 -8.49
N ILE A 126 -0.51 3.63 -8.20
CA ILE A 126 -1.92 3.70 -7.76
C ILE A 126 -2.05 4.49 -6.46
N GLU A 127 -1.19 4.19 -5.48
CA GLU A 127 -1.15 4.88 -4.19
C GLU A 127 -0.83 6.35 -4.36
N HIS A 128 0.07 6.67 -5.29
CA HIS A 128 0.35 8.05 -5.59
C HIS A 128 -0.93 8.81 -5.95
N PHE A 129 -1.90 8.25 -6.67
CA PHE A 129 -3.13 8.97 -7.04
C PHE A 129 -4.32 8.76 -6.09
N SER A 130 -4.11 8.26 -4.87
CA SER A 130 -5.22 7.69 -4.09
C SER A 130 -6.26 8.67 -3.57
N PHE A 131 -5.94 9.95 -3.40
CA PHE A 131 -6.85 10.93 -2.77
C PHE A 131 -6.86 12.33 -3.41
N GLU A 132 -6.48 12.44 -4.70
CA GLU A 132 -6.17 13.75 -5.27
C GLU A 132 -6.99 14.15 -6.48
N ILE A 133 -7.58 15.35 -6.39
CA ILE A 133 -7.79 16.19 -7.58
C ILE A 133 -6.38 16.60 -8.05
N PRO A 134 -6.03 16.45 -9.35
CA PRO A 134 -4.70 16.82 -9.82
C PRO A 134 -4.32 18.23 -9.38
N ALA A 135 -3.22 18.33 -8.63
CA ALA A 135 -2.72 19.60 -8.13
C ALA A 135 -2.24 20.49 -9.29
N ALA A 136 -2.27 21.82 -9.08
CA ALA A 136 -1.73 22.79 -10.04
C ALA A 136 -0.28 22.43 -10.43
N GLY A 137 0.02 22.41 -11.74
CA GLY A 137 1.33 22.01 -12.26
C GLY A 137 1.51 20.50 -12.47
N SER A 138 0.49 19.67 -12.22
CA SER A 138 0.45 18.28 -12.64
C SER A 138 -0.03 18.16 -14.09
N ASP A 139 0.57 17.25 -14.87
CA ASP A 139 0.08 16.86 -16.19
C ASP A 139 -0.97 15.74 -16.11
N ALA A 140 -1.36 15.34 -14.90
CA ALA A 140 -2.38 14.31 -14.71
C ALA A 140 -3.78 14.91 -14.89
N LYS A 141 -4.63 14.24 -15.66
CA LYS A 141 -6.04 14.59 -15.85
C LYS A 141 -6.87 14.25 -14.62
N ALA A 142 -7.92 15.02 -14.36
CA ALA A 142 -8.84 14.79 -13.25
C ALA A 142 -9.62 13.46 -13.36
N ASN A 143 -9.79 12.94 -14.57
CA ASN A 143 -10.51 11.69 -14.85
C ASN A 143 -9.82 10.43 -14.27
N ILE A 144 -8.61 10.53 -13.70
CA ILE A 144 -8.02 9.44 -12.91
C ILE A 144 -8.94 9.07 -11.74
N LEU A 145 -9.59 10.04 -11.10
CA LEU A 145 -10.51 9.79 -9.98
C LEU A 145 -11.81 9.09 -10.40
N GLU A 146 -12.26 9.32 -11.63
CA GLU A 146 -13.50 8.77 -12.18
C GLU A 146 -13.29 7.35 -12.74
N ASP A 147 -12.09 7.06 -13.25
CA ASP A 147 -11.77 5.83 -13.97
C ASP A 147 -10.62 5.07 -13.27
N ARG A 148 -10.73 4.95 -11.94
CA ARG A 148 -9.70 4.38 -11.05
C ARG A 148 -9.38 2.93 -11.38
N ASP A 149 -10.38 2.12 -11.68
CA ASP A 149 -10.19 0.70 -12.01
C ASP A 149 -9.36 0.54 -13.29
N ARG A 150 -9.60 1.38 -14.30
CA ARG A 150 -8.82 1.34 -15.52
C ARG A 150 -7.40 1.86 -15.32
N PHE A 151 -7.23 2.91 -14.52
CA PHE A 151 -5.91 3.39 -14.13
C PHE A 151 -5.11 2.29 -13.43
N ALA A 152 -5.74 1.62 -12.45
CA ALA A 152 -5.14 0.52 -11.71
C ALA A 152 -4.75 -0.65 -12.64
N ARG A 153 -5.66 -1.09 -13.52
CA ARG A 153 -5.36 -2.15 -14.50
C ARG A 153 -4.16 -1.82 -15.39
N LEU A 154 -4.08 -0.59 -15.92
CA LEU A 154 -2.93 -0.19 -16.74
C LEU A 154 -1.62 -0.11 -15.93
N ALA A 155 -1.70 0.28 -14.66
CA ALA A 155 -0.55 0.29 -13.77
C ALA A 155 -0.06 -1.14 -13.45
N ASP A 156 -0.99 -2.06 -13.20
CA ASP A 156 -0.70 -3.47 -12.93
C ASP A 156 -0.18 -4.18 -14.18
N ASP A 157 -0.76 -3.92 -15.35
CA ASP A 157 -0.26 -4.41 -16.64
C ASP A 157 1.19 -3.96 -16.87
N LEU A 158 1.49 -2.67 -16.65
CA LEU A 158 2.84 -2.14 -16.78
C LEU A 158 3.83 -2.89 -15.87
N LYS A 159 3.42 -3.16 -14.63
CA LYS A 159 4.22 -3.96 -13.68
C LYS A 159 4.40 -5.39 -14.17
N ALA A 160 3.34 -6.06 -14.61
CA ALA A 160 3.39 -7.44 -15.07
C ALA A 160 4.30 -7.62 -16.29
N TYR A 161 4.24 -6.71 -17.26
CA TYR A 161 5.16 -6.72 -18.40
C TYR A 161 6.61 -6.49 -17.98
N ALA A 162 6.85 -5.56 -17.05
CA ALA A 162 8.19 -5.32 -16.52
C ALA A 162 8.74 -6.56 -15.78
N ASP A 163 7.94 -7.19 -14.93
CA ASP A 163 8.31 -8.43 -14.22
C ASP A 163 8.64 -9.57 -15.21
N ALA A 164 7.85 -9.70 -16.27
CA ALA A 164 8.10 -10.68 -17.33
C ALA A 164 9.41 -10.41 -18.10
N LEU A 165 9.76 -9.14 -18.35
CA LEU A 165 11.06 -8.78 -18.94
C LEU A 165 12.23 -9.14 -18.03
N GLY A 166 12.09 -8.88 -16.72
CA GLY A 166 13.09 -9.28 -15.73
C GLY A 166 13.27 -10.81 -15.69
N ALA A 167 12.18 -11.57 -15.71
CA ALA A 167 12.23 -13.02 -15.77
C ALA A 167 12.85 -13.53 -17.09
N ALA A 168 12.56 -12.88 -18.22
CA ALA A 168 13.17 -13.21 -19.50
C ALA A 168 14.69 -12.98 -19.49
N ALA A 169 15.16 -11.91 -18.86
CA ALA A 169 16.58 -11.65 -18.69
C ALA A 169 17.28 -12.74 -17.86
N GLN A 170 16.66 -13.18 -16.75
CA GLN A 170 17.20 -14.27 -15.92
C GLN A 170 17.31 -15.60 -16.67
N LYS A 171 16.35 -15.88 -17.58
CA LYS A 171 16.37 -17.08 -18.43
C LYS A 171 17.42 -17.02 -19.54
N ASN A 172 17.92 -15.82 -19.89
CA ASN A 172 18.85 -15.60 -20.98
C ASN A 172 20.10 -14.84 -20.47
N PRO A 173 20.95 -15.45 -19.63
CA PRO A 173 22.07 -14.74 -19.00
C PRO A 173 23.24 -14.41 -19.95
N GLY A 174 23.25 -14.96 -21.17
CA GLY A 174 24.31 -14.79 -22.16
C GLY A 174 23.98 -13.71 -23.20
N GLU A 175 24.38 -13.94 -24.45
CA GLU A 175 23.99 -13.09 -25.57
C GLU A 175 22.48 -13.15 -25.84
N MET A 176 21.94 -12.11 -26.51
CA MET A 176 20.52 -12.07 -26.86
C MET A 176 20.18 -13.24 -27.79
N THR A 177 19.32 -14.14 -27.32
CA THR A 177 18.91 -15.30 -28.11
C THR A 177 17.84 -14.93 -29.14
N ASN A 178 17.75 -15.71 -30.23
CA ASN A 178 16.69 -15.54 -31.24
C ASN A 178 15.27 -15.71 -30.66
N ASP A 179 15.11 -16.43 -29.54
CA ASP A 179 13.81 -16.62 -28.90
C ASP A 179 13.36 -15.41 -28.09
N MET A 180 14.27 -14.52 -27.70
CA MET A 180 13.92 -13.22 -27.13
C MET A 180 13.37 -12.25 -28.18
N ARG A 181 13.65 -12.48 -29.46
CA ARG A 181 13.29 -11.61 -30.57
C ARG A 181 11.85 -11.85 -31.03
N MET A 182 11.15 -10.76 -31.30
CA MET A 182 9.86 -10.80 -31.94
C MET A 182 10.04 -11.15 -33.42
N LYS A 183 9.41 -12.25 -33.86
CA LYS A 183 9.46 -12.66 -35.28
C LYS A 183 8.56 -11.76 -36.12
N PRO A 184 9.05 -11.20 -37.25
CA PRO A 184 8.22 -10.41 -38.16
C PRO A 184 6.96 -11.17 -38.60
N GLY A 185 5.83 -10.46 -38.71
CA GLY A 185 4.58 -11.02 -39.24
C GLY A 185 3.77 -11.89 -38.28
N LYS A 186 4.19 -12.08 -37.01
CA LYS A 186 3.30 -12.67 -35.99
C LYS A 186 2.30 -11.63 -35.49
N PRO A 187 1.01 -11.98 -35.33
CA PRO A 187 0.03 -11.08 -34.74
C PRO A 187 0.41 -10.75 -33.29
N MET A 188 0.29 -9.46 -32.94
CA MET A 188 0.48 -8.95 -31.59
C MET A 188 -0.76 -9.29 -30.74
N SER A 189 -0.81 -10.50 -30.18
CA SER A 189 -1.85 -10.88 -29.22
C SER A 189 -1.50 -10.40 -27.81
N GLY A 190 -2.44 -9.76 -27.11
CA GLY A 190 -2.26 -9.40 -25.68
C GLY A 190 -2.09 -7.91 -25.38
N GLY A 191 -2.67 -7.01 -26.19
CA GLY A 191 -2.66 -5.58 -25.89
C GLY A 191 -3.48 -5.22 -24.64
N PRO A 192 -3.39 -3.96 -24.14
CA PRO A 192 -4.10 -3.45 -22.94
C PRO A 192 -5.65 -3.46 -23.01
N PHE A 193 -6.20 -4.03 -24.09
CA PHE A 193 -7.63 -4.17 -24.36
C PHE A 193 -8.05 -5.64 -24.54
N GLY A 194 -7.12 -6.59 -24.34
CA GLY A 194 -7.37 -8.03 -24.38
C GLY A 194 -7.70 -8.61 -23.01
N THR A 195 -8.10 -9.88 -22.99
CA THR A 195 -8.33 -10.69 -21.77
C THR A 195 -7.09 -10.72 -20.87
N ASP A 196 -7.31 -10.81 -19.55
CA ASP A 196 -6.27 -10.82 -18.50
C ASP A 196 -4.96 -11.49 -18.93
N VAL A 197 -3.87 -10.72 -18.92
CA VAL A 197 -2.51 -11.20 -19.20
C VAL A 197 -1.98 -11.97 -18.00
N SER A 198 -2.09 -13.30 -18.04
CA SER A 198 -1.49 -14.14 -16.99
C SER A 198 0.04 -14.20 -17.13
N ALA A 199 0.75 -14.34 -16.01
CA ALA A 199 2.21 -14.51 -16.00
C ALA A 199 2.68 -15.71 -16.84
N ALA A 200 1.89 -16.80 -16.89
CA ALA A 200 2.15 -17.97 -17.71
C ALA A 200 2.09 -17.66 -19.23
N MET A 201 1.14 -16.82 -19.63
CA MET A 201 1.04 -16.34 -21.01
C MET A 201 2.24 -15.46 -21.38
N LEU A 202 2.61 -14.52 -20.50
CA LEU A 202 3.77 -13.64 -20.71
C LEU A 202 5.09 -14.41 -20.81
N GLY A 203 5.25 -15.48 -20.03
CA GLY A 203 6.43 -16.34 -20.09
C GLY A 203 6.57 -17.15 -21.39
N SER A 204 5.53 -17.19 -22.23
CA SER A 204 5.44 -17.99 -23.46
C SER A 204 5.61 -17.16 -24.74
N ILE A 205 5.66 -15.83 -24.64
CA ILE A 205 5.91 -14.91 -25.76
C ILE A 205 7.33 -14.32 -25.69
N PRO A 206 7.94 -13.94 -26.84
CA PRO A 206 9.28 -13.37 -26.86
C PRO A 206 9.41 -12.10 -26.00
N ALA A 207 10.58 -11.88 -25.40
CA ALA A 207 10.84 -10.71 -24.56
C ALA A 207 10.62 -9.37 -25.29
N GLU A 208 11.02 -9.28 -26.56
CA GLU A 208 10.78 -8.08 -27.38
C GLU A 208 9.27 -7.83 -27.60
N HIS A 209 8.46 -8.90 -27.71
CA HIS A 209 7.00 -8.76 -27.78
C HIS A 209 6.45 -8.22 -26.46
N VAL A 210 6.86 -8.76 -25.31
CA VAL A 210 6.49 -8.23 -23.98
C VAL A 210 6.84 -6.74 -23.86
N PHE A 211 8.03 -6.35 -24.32
CA PHE A 211 8.45 -4.95 -24.31
C PHE A 211 7.54 -4.06 -25.16
N HIS A 212 7.12 -4.51 -26.35
CA HIS A 212 6.14 -3.79 -27.15
C HIS A 212 4.78 -3.65 -26.48
N LEU A 213 4.28 -4.69 -25.79
CA LEU A 213 3.04 -4.61 -25.00
C LEU A 213 3.16 -3.59 -23.86
N MET A 214 4.31 -3.54 -23.20
CA MET A 214 4.64 -2.53 -22.20
C MET A 214 4.55 -1.11 -22.79
N LEU A 215 5.15 -0.87 -23.96
CA LEU A 215 5.08 0.43 -24.64
C LEU A 215 3.65 0.82 -25.06
N GLN A 216 2.81 -0.15 -25.47
CA GLN A 216 1.39 0.12 -25.73
C GLN A 216 0.64 0.53 -24.47
N THR A 217 0.99 -0.05 -23.32
CA THR A 217 0.43 0.32 -22.01
C THR A 217 0.79 1.76 -21.65
N CYS A 218 2.05 2.17 -21.85
CA CYS A 218 2.48 3.56 -21.70
C CYS A 218 1.64 4.52 -22.57
N LYS A 219 1.44 4.18 -23.85
CA LYS A 219 0.64 4.97 -24.79
C LYS A 219 -0.82 5.05 -24.36
N ALA A 220 -1.43 3.93 -23.97
CA ALA A 220 -2.83 3.87 -23.55
C ALA A 220 -3.08 4.69 -22.27
N CYS A 221 -2.20 4.55 -21.27
CA CYS A 221 -2.27 5.30 -20.03
C CYS A 221 -2.13 6.81 -20.28
N HIS A 222 -1.09 7.23 -21.01
CA HIS A 222 -0.88 8.65 -21.32
C HIS A 222 -2.03 9.25 -22.15
N ALA A 223 -2.59 8.50 -23.11
CA ALA A 223 -3.72 8.99 -23.89
C ALA A 223 -4.95 9.28 -23.01
N ARG A 224 -5.21 8.45 -22.01
CA ARG A 224 -6.38 8.56 -21.14
C ARG A 224 -6.18 9.55 -20.00
N PHE A 225 -5.02 9.51 -19.34
CA PHE A 225 -4.81 10.10 -18.02
C PHE A 225 -3.76 11.22 -17.96
N ARG A 226 -3.04 11.49 -19.05
CA ARG A 226 -2.08 12.60 -19.13
C ARG A 226 -2.57 13.71 -20.07
N GLU A 227 -2.34 14.95 -19.68
CA GLU A 227 -2.58 16.11 -20.55
C GLU A 227 -1.73 16.05 -21.82
N LYS A 228 -2.28 16.60 -22.89
CA LYS A 228 -1.54 16.79 -24.14
C LYS A 228 -0.99 18.20 -24.13
N HIS A 229 0.33 18.32 -24.15
CA HIS A 229 0.98 19.58 -24.47
C HIS A 229 0.93 19.78 -25.99
N GLN A 230 0.45 20.95 -26.42
CA GLN A 230 0.38 21.35 -27.84
C GLN A 230 1.76 21.76 -28.35
#